data_AF-A0A2V7KSZ3-F1
#
_entry.id   AF-A0A2V7KSZ3-F1
#
_cell.length_a   1.000
_cell.length_b   1.000
_cell.length_c   1.000
_cell.angle_alpha   90.00
_cell.angle_beta   90.00
_cell.angle_gamma   90.00
#
_symmetry.space_group_name_H-M   'P 1'
#
loop_
_entity.id
_entity.type
_entity.pdbx_description
1 polymer ?
#
loop_
_entity_poly.entity_id
_entity_poly.type
_entity_poly.pdbx_seq_one_letter_code
_entity_poly.pdbx_strand_id
1 'polypeptide(L)'
;MARQLRLRDIGGIIVVDFIDMETRSNRDKVLQELRTHLSRDRARTRAFAVSELGLIEMTRQRVRPSLWQSMTTECPTCTGTGRVFRPEVVVRRMERSLKRAGADHKERQLSVRLHPEVALYLVEQEPNFLRQLEKQTGLELEVRDDPMMRLDEFRMMARPAGRDVTEQYAVA
;
A
#
# COMPACT_ATOMS: atom_id res chain seq x y z
N MET A 1 -16.17 5.49 4.05
CA MET A 1 -15.59 4.54 5.03
C MET A 1 -16.02 3.09 4.83
N ALA A 2 -17.30 2.73 4.94
CA ALA A 2 -17.76 1.32 4.90
C ALA A 2 -17.23 0.48 3.70
N ARG A 3 -17.15 1.07 2.50
CA ARG A 3 -16.53 0.42 1.33
C ARG A 3 -15.06 0.04 1.56
N GLN A 4 -14.28 0.92 2.19
CA GLN A 4 -12.86 0.67 2.48
C GLN A 4 -12.68 -0.45 3.51
N LEU A 5 -13.56 -0.55 4.52
CA LEU A 5 -13.53 -1.67 5.47
C LEU A 5 -13.66 -3.02 4.77
N ARG A 6 -14.51 -3.11 3.75
CA ARG A 6 -14.68 -4.31 2.92
C ARG A 6 -13.49 -4.56 2.01
N LEU A 7 -13.05 -3.55 1.25
CA LEU A 7 -11.94 -3.69 0.30
C LEU A 7 -10.61 -4.03 0.97
N ARG A 8 -10.41 -3.59 2.22
CA ARG A 8 -9.17 -3.79 2.98
C ARG A 8 -9.28 -4.90 4.02
N ASP A 9 -10.44 -5.55 4.13
CA ASP A 9 -10.74 -6.55 5.16
C ASP A 9 -10.38 -6.11 6.58
N ILE A 10 -10.67 -4.84 6.91
CA ILE A 10 -10.40 -4.30 8.24
C ILE A 10 -11.43 -4.90 9.21
N GLY A 11 -10.96 -5.51 10.29
CA GLY A 11 -11.81 -6.12 11.31
C GLY A 11 -11.26 -5.91 12.72
N GLY A 12 -12.10 -6.11 13.72
CA GLY A 12 -11.85 -5.74 15.11
C GLY A 12 -12.61 -4.49 15.51
N ILE A 13 -12.08 -3.80 16.53
CA ILE A 13 -12.58 -2.51 16.99
C ILE A 13 -12.07 -1.43 16.04
N ILE A 14 -12.98 -0.58 15.58
CA ILE A 14 -12.70 0.52 14.67
C ILE A 14 -13.30 1.77 15.30
N VAL A 15 -12.49 2.81 15.43
CA VAL A 15 -12.91 4.13 15.89
C VAL A 15 -12.91 5.06 14.69
N VAL A 16 -14.01 5.77 14.47
CA VAL A 16 -14.16 6.73 13.38
C VAL A 16 -14.36 8.10 13.98
N ASP A 17 -13.42 8.98 13.70
CA ASP A 17 -13.50 10.40 14.03
C ASP A 17 -14.13 11.15 12.85
N PHE A 18 -15.33 11.70 13.05
CA PHE A 18 -16.02 12.49 12.04
C PHE A 18 -15.80 13.97 12.35
N ILE A 19 -15.90 14.82 11.32
CA ILE A 19 -15.82 16.28 11.49
C ILE A 19 -16.86 16.72 12.52
N ASP A 20 -16.45 17.64 13.39
CA ASP A 20 -17.29 18.19 14.45
C ASP A 20 -18.63 18.71 13.92
N MET A 21 -19.69 18.31 14.60
CA MET A 21 -21.07 18.69 14.29
C MET A 21 -21.71 19.33 15.52
N GLU A 22 -22.16 20.57 15.38
CA GLU A 22 -22.79 21.33 16.46
C GLU A 22 -24.12 20.72 16.89
N THR A 23 -24.94 20.26 15.93
CA THR A 23 -26.28 19.73 16.23
C THR A 23 -26.28 18.22 16.37
N ARG A 24 -27.02 17.70 17.36
CA ARG A 24 -27.26 16.27 17.54
C ARG A 24 -27.93 15.63 16.32
N SER A 25 -28.83 16.35 15.67
CA SER A 25 -29.51 15.89 14.45
C SER A 25 -28.53 15.52 13.34
N ASN A 26 -27.45 16.31 13.15
CA ASN A 26 -26.44 16.01 12.15
C ASN A 26 -25.62 14.76 12.53
N ARG A 27 -25.27 14.61 13.81
CA ARG A 27 -24.57 13.40 14.31
C ARG A 27 -25.39 12.13 14.06
N ASP A 28 -26.69 12.19 14.35
CA ASP A 28 -27.61 11.06 14.15
C ASP A 28 -27.75 10.71 12.66
N LYS A 29 -27.80 11.72 11.77
CA LYS A 29 -27.82 11.50 10.31
C LYS A 29 -26.55 10.78 9.82
N VAL A 30 -25.37 11.21 10.27
CA VAL A 30 -24.09 10.57 9.89
C VAL A 30 -24.03 9.12 10.39
N LEU A 31 -24.44 8.88 11.64
CA LEU A 31 -24.49 7.53 12.20
C LEU A 31 -25.48 6.64 11.42
N GLN A 32 -26.64 7.17 11.05
CA GLN A 32 -27.63 6.43 10.28
C GLN A 32 -27.10 6.09 8.87
N GLU A 33 -26.45 7.03 8.20
CA GLU A 33 -25.86 6.79 6.87
C GLU A 33 -24.72 5.75 6.96
N LEU A 34 -23.91 5.80 8.01
CA LEU A 34 -22.89 4.79 8.28
C LEU A 34 -23.54 3.40 8.43
N ARG A 35 -24.60 3.29 9.23
CA ARG A 35 -25.35 2.04 9.42
C ARG A 35 -25.94 1.51 8.11
N THR A 36 -26.53 2.38 7.29
CA THR A 36 -27.06 2.04 5.96
C THR A 36 -25.99 1.48 5.03
N HIS A 37 -24.77 2.00 5.08
CA HIS A 37 -23.67 1.47 4.27
C HIS A 37 -22.98 0.24 4.84
N LEU A 38 -23.03 0.04 6.16
CA LEU A 38 -22.54 -1.15 6.85
C LEU A 38 -23.48 -2.34 6.70
N SER A 39 -24.79 -2.13 6.56
CA SER A 39 -25.77 -3.21 6.34
C SER A 39 -25.53 -4.00 5.04
N ARG A 40 -24.80 -3.41 4.09
CA ARG A 40 -24.37 -4.07 2.85
C ARG A 40 -23.14 -4.97 3.03
N ASP A 41 -22.53 -4.98 4.22
CA ASP A 41 -21.39 -5.84 4.52
C ASP A 41 -21.84 -7.27 4.87
N ARG A 42 -21.14 -8.27 4.33
CA ARG A 42 -21.41 -9.68 4.65
C ARG A 42 -20.84 -10.06 6.02
N ALA A 43 -19.79 -9.38 6.47
CA ALA A 43 -19.25 -9.58 7.81
C ALA A 43 -20.16 -8.92 8.85
N ARG A 44 -20.32 -9.55 10.02
CA ARG A 44 -21.12 -8.97 11.10
C ARG A 44 -20.49 -7.65 11.54
N THR A 45 -21.30 -6.58 11.55
CA THR A 45 -20.89 -5.25 11.99
C THR A 45 -21.82 -4.74 13.07
N ARG A 46 -21.30 -3.92 14.00
CA ARG A 46 -22.10 -3.15 14.97
C ARG A 46 -21.50 -1.77 15.11
N ALA A 47 -22.30 -0.73 14.91
CA ALA A 47 -21.91 0.66 15.14
C ALA A 47 -22.71 1.24 16.31
N PHE A 48 -21.98 1.75 17.31
CA PHE A 48 -22.53 2.32 18.53
C PHE A 48 -22.92 3.79 18.34
N ALA A 49 -23.52 4.39 19.37
CA ALA A 49 -23.80 5.82 19.36
C ALA A 49 -22.50 6.64 19.34
N VAL A 50 -22.61 7.91 18.96
CA VAL A 50 -21.49 8.85 19.04
C VAL A 50 -21.11 9.02 20.52
N SER A 51 -19.83 8.86 20.84
CA SER A 51 -19.30 9.05 22.19
C SER A 51 -19.33 10.53 22.59
N GLU A 52 -19.12 10.80 23.88
CA GLU A 52 -18.98 12.16 24.39
C GLU A 52 -17.81 12.92 23.73
N LEU A 53 -16.78 12.19 23.29
CA LEU A 53 -15.64 12.72 22.56
C LEU A 53 -15.92 12.96 21.06
N GLY A 54 -17.15 12.72 20.58
CA GLY A 54 -17.51 12.88 19.16
C GLY A 54 -17.14 11.69 18.27
N LEU A 55 -16.61 10.60 18.85
CA LEU A 55 -16.13 9.44 18.10
C LEU A 55 -17.25 8.41 17.89
N ILE A 56 -17.24 7.74 16.73
CA ILE A 56 -18.09 6.58 16.49
C ILE A 56 -17.28 5.31 16.65
N GLU A 57 -17.65 4.51 17.65
CA GLU A 57 -17.10 3.18 17.87
C GLU A 57 -17.89 2.15 17.09
N MET A 58 -17.17 1.21 16.46
CA MET A 58 -17.80 0.07 15.82
C MET A 58 -16.95 -1.19 15.90
N THR A 59 -17.61 -2.34 15.75
CA THR A 59 -16.96 -3.63 15.61
C THR A 59 -17.29 -4.22 14.25
N ARG A 60 -16.30 -4.90 13.64
CA ARG A 60 -16.48 -5.70 12.43
C ARG A 60 -15.81 -7.05 12.62
N GLN A 61 -16.54 -8.13 12.38
CA GLN A 61 -16.02 -9.49 12.48
C GLN A 61 -14.81 -9.67 11.55
N ARG A 62 -13.73 -10.23 12.09
CA ARG A 62 -12.53 -10.59 11.33
C ARG A 62 -12.75 -11.97 10.70
N VAL A 63 -12.88 -12.00 9.37
CA VAL A 63 -13.13 -13.24 8.60
C VAL A 63 -11.83 -13.79 8.01
N ARG A 64 -10.90 -12.90 7.62
CA ARG A 64 -9.61 -13.22 7.02
C ARG A 64 -8.56 -12.17 7.43
N PRO A 65 -7.26 -12.41 7.19
CA PRO A 65 -6.23 -11.38 7.37
C PRO A 65 -6.59 -10.12 6.58
N SER A 66 -6.30 -8.94 7.16
CA SER A 66 -6.54 -7.68 6.45
C SER A 66 -5.59 -7.54 5.27
N LEU A 67 -5.94 -6.69 4.29
CA LEU A 67 -5.06 -6.40 3.16
C LEU A 67 -3.66 -5.98 3.61
N TRP A 68 -3.59 -5.14 4.65
CA TRP A 68 -2.32 -4.72 5.24
C TRP A 68 -1.49 -5.90 5.76
N GLN A 69 -2.13 -6.82 6.49
CA GLN A 69 -1.46 -8.02 7.01
C GLN A 69 -0.99 -8.95 5.88
N SER A 70 -1.77 -9.07 4.81
CA SER A 70 -1.42 -9.88 3.63
C SER A 70 -0.31 -9.27 2.78
N MET A 71 -0.12 -7.95 2.82
CA MET A 71 0.93 -7.25 2.06
C MET A 71 2.22 -7.01 2.86
N THR A 72 2.21 -7.26 4.17
CA THR A 72 3.35 -6.91 5.04
C THR A 72 3.80 -8.05 5.94
N THR A 73 5.09 -8.08 6.21
CA THR A 73 5.73 -8.94 7.21
C THR A 73 6.20 -8.10 8.40
N GLU A 74 6.54 -8.75 9.51
CA GLU A 74 7.13 -8.08 10.68
C GLU A 74 8.45 -7.43 10.30
N CYS A 75 8.69 -6.20 10.78
CA CYS A 75 9.92 -5.49 10.47
C CYS A 75 11.10 -6.16 11.20
N PRO A 76 12.15 -6.61 10.46
CA PRO A 76 13.30 -7.27 11.07
C PRO A 76 14.15 -6.29 11.90
N THR A 77 14.09 -4.98 11.61
CA THR A 77 14.92 -3.96 12.26
C THR A 77 14.36 -3.49 13.60
N CYS A 78 13.03 -3.36 13.74
CA CYS A 78 12.40 -2.84 14.95
C CYS A 78 11.73 -3.95 15.80
N THR A 79 12.21 -5.18 15.66
CA THR A 79 11.77 -6.35 16.45
C THR A 79 10.24 -6.50 16.51
N GLY A 80 9.58 -6.35 15.35
CA GLY A 80 8.13 -6.53 15.23
C GLY A 80 7.23 -5.37 15.70
N THR A 81 7.81 -4.26 16.18
CA THR A 81 7.03 -3.04 16.54
C THR A 81 6.33 -2.45 15.31
N GLY A 82 6.93 -2.63 14.14
CA GLY A 82 6.43 -2.21 12.84
C GLY A 82 6.33 -3.37 11.86
N ARG A 83 5.80 -3.08 10.68
CA ARG A 83 5.69 -4.01 9.56
C ARG A 83 6.26 -3.38 8.30
N VAL A 84 6.90 -4.19 7.47
CA VAL A 84 7.46 -3.78 6.17
C VAL A 84 6.74 -4.51 5.06
N PHE A 85 6.68 -3.92 3.86
CA PHE A 85 6.10 -4.60 2.70
C PHE A 85 6.88 -5.89 2.39
N ARG A 86 6.15 -6.93 2.02
CA ARG A 86 6.77 -8.16 1.51
C ARG A 86 7.47 -7.89 0.17
N PRO A 87 8.54 -8.63 -0.20
CA PRO A 87 9.26 -8.45 -1.45
C PRO A 87 8.37 -8.40 -2.70
N GLU A 88 7.37 -9.27 -2.79
CA GLU A 88 6.43 -9.29 -3.92
C GLU A 88 5.64 -7.99 -4.07
N VAL A 89 5.32 -7.32 -2.96
CA VAL A 89 4.61 -6.04 -2.97
C VAL A 89 5.52 -4.91 -3.44
N VAL A 90 6.79 -4.92 -3.02
CA VAL A 90 7.80 -3.96 -3.45
C VAL A 90 8.03 -4.08 -4.95
N VAL A 91 8.18 -5.31 -5.46
CA VAL A 91 8.31 -5.57 -6.91
C VAL A 91 7.14 -5.01 -7.70
N ARG A 92 5.90 -5.25 -7.25
CA ARG A 92 4.72 -4.71 -7.95
C ARG A 92 4.62 -3.18 -7.87
N ARG A 93 5.11 -2.54 -6.80
CA ARG A 93 5.19 -1.08 -6.68
C ARG A 93 6.22 -0.51 -7.66
N MET A 94 7.40 -1.12 -7.70
CA MET A 94 8.46 -0.81 -8.64
C MET A 94 7.97 -0.96 -10.09
N GLU A 95 7.29 -2.07 -10.42
CA GLU A 95 6.72 -2.32 -11.76
C GLU A 95 5.81 -1.17 -12.22
N ARG A 96 4.90 -0.72 -11.36
CA ARG A 96 3.98 0.38 -11.68
C ARG A 96 4.73 1.70 -11.90
N SER A 97 5.79 1.95 -11.13
CA SER A 97 6.61 3.16 -11.25
C SER A 97 7.40 3.14 -12.56
N LEU A 98 7.99 1.99 -12.92
CA LEU A 98 8.67 1.77 -14.20
C LEU A 98 7.73 1.90 -15.40
N LYS A 99 6.50 1.39 -15.30
CA LYS A 99 5.47 1.58 -16.33
C LYS A 99 5.13 3.05 -16.55
N ARG A 100 5.06 3.86 -15.48
CA ARG A 100 4.88 5.32 -15.60
C ARG A 100 6.09 5.98 -16.25
N ALA A 101 7.30 5.59 -15.86
CA ALA A 101 8.52 6.12 -16.48
C ALA A 101 8.58 5.82 -17.98
N GLY A 102 8.24 4.59 -18.37
CA GLY A 102 8.16 4.19 -19.78
C GLY A 102 7.14 5.01 -20.58
N ALA A 103 5.97 5.31 -19.99
CA ALA A 103 4.93 6.11 -20.62
C ALA A 103 5.30 7.60 -20.77
N ASP A 104 6.17 8.12 -19.90
CA ASP A 104 6.65 9.53 -19.96
C ASP A 104 7.73 9.72 -21.04
N HIS A 105 8.36 8.65 -21.52
CA HIS A 105 9.39 8.64 -22.57
C HIS A 105 10.61 9.57 -22.34
N LYS A 106 10.77 10.12 -21.13
CA LYS A 106 11.89 11.01 -20.77
C LYS A 106 13.17 10.24 -20.48
N GLU A 107 13.05 9.02 -19.94
CA GLU A 107 14.16 8.17 -19.58
C GLU A 107 14.28 7.01 -20.57
N ARG A 108 15.51 6.67 -20.96
CA ARG A 108 15.78 5.50 -21.84
C ARG A 108 16.41 4.35 -21.08
N GLN A 109 17.23 4.66 -20.08
CA GLN A 109 17.97 3.68 -19.29
C GLN A 109 17.80 3.99 -17.80
N LEU A 110 17.36 2.99 -17.03
CA LEU A 110 17.15 3.12 -15.59
C LEU A 110 17.89 2.01 -14.85
N SER A 111 18.66 2.40 -13.83
CA SER A 111 19.16 1.46 -12.83
C SER A 111 18.23 1.48 -11.62
N VAL A 112 17.67 0.33 -11.27
CA VAL A 112 16.82 0.16 -10.11
C VAL A 112 17.63 -0.46 -8.98
N ARG A 113 17.77 0.28 -7.88
CA ARG A 113 18.37 -0.24 -6.65
C ARG A 113 17.28 -0.89 -5.80
N LEU A 114 17.61 -2.02 -5.18
CA LEU A 114 16.73 -2.78 -4.29
C LEU A 114 17.51 -3.30 -3.07
N HIS A 115 16.82 -3.58 -1.96
CA HIS A 115 17.41 -4.39 -0.91
C HIS A 115 17.72 -5.82 -1.44
N PRO A 116 18.82 -6.47 -1.02
CA PRO A 116 19.21 -7.80 -1.51
C PRO A 116 18.10 -8.86 -1.44
N GLU A 117 17.27 -8.84 -0.42
CA GLU A 117 16.12 -9.77 -0.28
C GLU A 117 15.10 -9.62 -1.41
N VAL A 118 14.85 -8.39 -1.86
CA VAL A 118 13.92 -8.11 -2.98
C VAL A 118 14.56 -8.47 -4.31
N ALA A 119 15.87 -8.21 -4.46
CA ALA A 119 16.63 -8.63 -5.65
C ALA A 119 16.65 -10.17 -5.78
N LEU A 120 16.87 -10.88 -4.67
CA LEU A 120 16.84 -12.34 -4.62
C LEU A 120 15.45 -12.88 -5.01
N TYR A 121 14.38 -12.29 -4.47
CA TYR A 121 13.01 -12.65 -4.85
C TYR A 121 12.79 -12.53 -6.37
N LEU A 122 13.27 -11.45 -7.01
CA LEU A 122 13.16 -11.29 -8.46
C LEU A 122 13.87 -12.41 -9.23
N VAL A 123 15.08 -12.79 -8.81
CA VAL A 123 15.88 -13.82 -9.48
C VAL A 123 15.26 -15.20 -9.31
N GLU A 124 14.81 -15.54 -8.11
CA GLU A 124 14.31 -16.89 -7.80
C GLU A 124 12.85 -17.10 -8.23
N GLN A 125 11.98 -16.13 -7.95
CA GLN A 125 10.53 -16.29 -8.11
C GLN A 125 10.04 -15.75 -9.46
N GLU A 126 10.74 -14.75 -10.05
CA GLU A 126 10.29 -14.08 -11.27
C GLU A 126 11.43 -13.82 -12.29
N PRO A 127 12.17 -14.85 -12.74
CA PRO A 127 13.40 -14.68 -13.54
C PRO A 127 13.21 -13.95 -14.89
N ASN A 128 11.98 -13.96 -15.44
CA ASN A 128 11.65 -13.29 -16.69
C ASN A 128 11.06 -11.88 -16.51
N PHE A 129 10.89 -11.43 -15.27
CA PHE A 129 10.19 -10.19 -14.95
C PHE A 129 10.81 -8.97 -15.64
N LEU A 130 12.13 -8.78 -15.52
CA LEU A 130 12.82 -7.63 -16.09
C LEU A 130 12.68 -7.59 -17.61
N ARG A 131 12.96 -8.70 -18.30
CA ARG A 131 12.85 -8.79 -19.77
C ARG A 131 11.44 -8.47 -20.27
N GLN A 132 10.41 -8.95 -19.56
CA GLN A 132 9.02 -8.65 -19.91
C GLN A 132 8.70 -7.16 -19.70
N LEU A 133 9.21 -6.58 -18.63
CA LEU A 133 8.99 -5.17 -18.30
C LEU A 133 9.71 -4.24 -19.28
N GLU A 134 10.96 -4.54 -19.65
CA GLU A 134 11.71 -3.84 -20.69
C GLU A 134 10.93 -3.86 -22.01
N LYS A 135 10.43 -5.03 -22.44
CA LYS A 135 9.63 -5.15 -23.65
C LYS A 135 8.34 -4.33 -23.60
N GLN A 136 7.69 -4.25 -22.44
CA GLN A 136 6.44 -3.49 -22.26
C GLN A 136 6.67 -1.97 -22.21
N THR A 137 7.79 -1.54 -21.65
CA THR A 137 8.06 -0.11 -21.36
C THR A 137 8.99 0.55 -22.36
N GLY A 138 9.78 -0.22 -23.10
CA GLY A 138 10.84 0.28 -23.98
C GLY A 138 12.06 0.82 -23.24
N LEU A 139 12.13 0.62 -21.92
CA LEU A 139 13.26 1.02 -21.08
C LEU A 139 14.33 -0.07 -21.06
N GLU A 140 15.60 0.32 -21.02
CA GLU A 140 16.71 -0.57 -20.65
C GLU A 140 16.84 -0.56 -19.11
N LEU A 141 16.71 -1.73 -18.48
CA LEU A 141 16.64 -1.85 -17.03
C LEU A 141 17.84 -2.61 -16.47
N GLU A 142 18.48 -2.04 -15.47
CA GLU A 142 19.54 -2.68 -14.70
C GLU A 142 19.12 -2.77 -13.24
N VAL A 143 19.07 -3.97 -12.65
CA VAL A 143 18.84 -4.12 -11.21
C VAL A 143 20.17 -4.17 -10.48
N ARG A 144 20.28 -3.44 -9.37
CA ARG A 144 21.39 -3.50 -8.43
C ARG A 144 20.87 -3.71 -7.02
N ASP A 145 21.50 -4.60 -6.28
CA ASP A 145 21.26 -4.74 -4.85
C ASP A 145 22.08 -3.73 -4.05
N ASP A 146 21.52 -3.25 -2.95
CA ASP A 146 22.15 -2.31 -2.04
C ASP A 146 21.73 -2.65 -0.59
N PRO A 147 22.62 -3.28 0.21
CA PRO A 147 22.33 -3.66 1.59
C PRO A 147 22.00 -2.49 2.53
N MET A 148 22.32 -1.25 2.14
CA MET A 148 22.00 -0.07 2.95
C MET A 148 20.56 0.41 2.74
N MET A 149 19.86 -0.10 1.73
CA MET A 149 18.48 0.25 1.50
C MET A 149 17.52 -0.49 2.43
N ARG A 150 16.36 0.12 2.67
CA ARG A 150 15.29 -0.52 3.43
C ARG A 150 14.59 -1.58 2.59
N LEU A 151 14.10 -2.64 3.22
CA LEU A 151 13.38 -3.73 2.56
C LEU A 151 12.19 -3.25 1.72
N ASP A 152 11.52 -2.19 2.18
CA ASP A 152 10.31 -1.63 1.61
C ASP A 152 10.56 -0.45 0.64
N GLU A 153 11.81 -0.16 0.32
CA GLU A 153 12.25 0.93 -0.54
C GLU A 153 12.87 0.38 -1.84
N PHE A 154 12.70 1.14 -2.92
CA PHE A 154 13.44 0.98 -4.16
C PHE A 154 13.82 2.36 -4.69
N ARG A 155 14.92 2.45 -5.44
CA ARG A 155 15.31 3.72 -6.10
C ARG A 155 15.52 3.53 -7.58
N MET A 156 15.06 4.49 -8.36
CA MET A 156 15.19 4.53 -9.80
C MET A 156 16.20 5.61 -10.17
N MET A 157 17.30 5.21 -10.80
CA MET A 157 18.40 6.09 -11.18
C MET A 157 18.47 6.21 -12.70
N ALA A 158 18.27 7.41 -13.23
CA ALA A 158 18.45 7.71 -14.65
C ALA A 158 19.93 7.60 -15.05
N ARG A 159 20.22 6.85 -16.12
CA ARG A 159 21.56 6.77 -16.70
C ARG A 159 21.66 7.62 -17.97
N PRO A 160 22.82 8.26 -18.26
CA PRO A 160 24.10 8.16 -17.53
C PRO A 160 24.24 9.15 -16.36
N ALA A 161 23.33 10.13 -16.23
CA ALA A 161 23.46 11.25 -15.29
C ALA A 161 23.46 10.84 -13.79
N GLY A 162 23.02 9.62 -13.46
CA GLY A 162 22.94 9.15 -12.07
C GLY A 162 21.91 9.91 -11.24
N ARG A 163 20.93 10.53 -11.88
CA ARG A 163 19.88 11.32 -11.22
C ARG A 163 18.83 10.40 -10.63
N ASP A 164 18.49 10.61 -9.37
CA ASP A 164 17.37 9.92 -8.72
C ASP A 164 16.04 10.45 -9.31
N VAL A 165 15.26 9.55 -9.89
CA VAL A 165 13.95 9.84 -10.50
C VAL A 165 12.80 9.11 -9.78
N THR A 166 13.06 8.55 -8.60
CA THR A 166 12.09 7.74 -7.86
C THR A 166 10.82 8.52 -7.56
N GLU A 167 10.94 9.70 -6.97
CA GLU A 167 9.80 10.57 -6.62
C GLU A 167 9.04 11.05 -7.87
N GLN A 168 9.74 11.25 -9.00
CA GLN A 168 9.12 11.66 -10.26
C GLN A 168 8.12 10.62 -10.78
N TYR A 169 8.38 9.33 -10.49
CA TYR A 169 7.56 8.21 -10.97
C TYR A 169 6.87 7.44 -9.85
N ALA A 170 6.94 7.93 -8.61
CA ALA A 170 6.35 7.30 -7.44
C ALA A 170 4.84 7.11 -7.60
N VAL A 171 4.36 5.93 -7.20
CA VAL A 171 2.95 5.54 -7.26
C VAL A 171 2.37 5.71 -5.86
N ALA A 172 1.41 6.64 -5.73
CA ALA A 172 0.59 6.81 -4.53
C ALA A 172 -0.19 5.54 -4.16
#